data_AF-A0A3A5RDR9-F1
#
_entry.id   AF-A0A3A5RDR9-F1
#
_cell.length_a   1.000
_cell.length_b   1.000
_cell.length_c   1.000
_cell.angle_alpha   90.00
_cell.angle_beta   90.00
_cell.angle_gamma   90.00
#
_symmetry.space_group_name_H-M   'P 1'
#
loop_
_entity.id
_entity.type
_entity.pdbx_description
1 polymer ?
#
loop_
_entity_poly.entity_id
_entity_poly.type
_entity_poly.pdbx_seq_one_letter_code
_entity_poly.pdbx_strand_id
1 'polypeptide(L)'
;MKFGEFIDSMVAGKGAGIFPDGRMQLSRLEVRDSLTVLELIFNRLSAMESDYSFSESGTIESVSQLEDGTYSLKMKKRWDNDFTALAENDVVYGVVNDLASGGGKYYTSWLRVLHVDISANTINAVMYPDSEVPGGKNYPPEPLMILSHRGNPVDTERQGYWYLSSREHCICMLNGVTKPVLEESNYSVIVGRLKHLSLFDNLPINYLHSYIYVRGLVAQDIHRIDFQGVLPRIANDRGEWSMETAIGAEPYQADREAQTETVRVMMYDTVWHYGCKWMCLVSGTTDEPKYGAAGWAMVEGNPDFSIDIESSNGWYFDAERFATTLTITGELYNRDVTAHILDSDVEWTRDTGNVTEDNAWAVAHAETGKSLPLTVNDLGPDYMNMTGCKFIARVLLRDGQNNYETMNYITF
;
A
#
# COMPACT_ATOMS: atom_id res chain seq x y z
N MET A 1 -23.39 -22.33 56.63
CA MET A 1 -22.25 -22.61 57.56
C MET A 1 -21.17 -21.55 57.32
N LYS A 2 -20.47 -21.06 58.35
CA LYS A 2 -19.45 -20.00 58.23
C LYS A 2 -18.20 -20.33 59.06
N PHE A 3 -17.01 -20.07 58.53
CA PHE A 3 -15.71 -20.32 59.18
C PHE A 3 -14.76 -19.14 59.01
N GLY A 4 -13.82 -18.95 59.95
CA GLY A 4 -12.66 -18.05 59.80
C GLY A 4 -12.99 -16.57 59.59
N GLU A 5 -13.85 -16.00 60.44
CA GLU A 5 -14.29 -14.58 60.33
C GLU A 5 -14.89 -14.24 58.96
N PHE A 6 -15.88 -15.02 58.55
CA PHE A 6 -16.45 -14.95 57.20
C PHE A 6 -16.99 -13.55 56.83
N ILE A 7 -16.48 -12.99 55.73
CA ILE A 7 -16.99 -11.77 55.08
C ILE A 7 -17.47 -12.17 53.68
N ASP A 8 -18.75 -11.91 53.38
CA ASP A 8 -19.34 -12.15 52.06
C ASP A 8 -18.89 -11.06 51.08
N SER A 9 -17.83 -11.34 50.33
CA SER A 9 -17.34 -10.47 49.27
C SER A 9 -16.42 -11.24 48.31
N MET A 10 -16.60 -11.03 47.01
CA MET A 10 -15.73 -11.64 45.99
C MET A 10 -14.32 -11.02 45.93
N VAL A 11 -14.13 -9.84 46.51
CA VAL A 11 -12.88 -9.07 46.44
C VAL A 11 -12.24 -8.89 47.83
N ALA A 12 -13.06 -8.60 48.84
CA ALA A 12 -12.62 -8.39 50.22
C ALA A 12 -13.04 -9.54 51.16
N GLY A 13 -13.37 -10.71 50.58
CA GLY A 13 -13.85 -11.85 51.32
C GLY A 13 -12.82 -12.40 52.29
N LYS A 14 -13.30 -12.88 53.43
CA LYS A 14 -12.50 -13.61 54.42
C LYS A 14 -13.21 -14.89 54.79
N GLY A 15 -12.45 -15.87 55.27
CA GLY A 15 -12.99 -17.14 55.75
C GLY A 15 -13.66 -17.96 54.64
N ALA A 16 -14.60 -18.82 55.04
CA ALA A 16 -15.38 -19.63 54.12
C ALA A 16 -16.87 -19.67 54.51
N GLY A 17 -17.76 -19.62 53.52
CA GLY A 17 -19.21 -19.63 53.68
C GLY A 17 -19.88 -20.64 52.76
N ILE A 18 -20.82 -21.43 53.30
CA ILE A 18 -21.74 -22.29 52.54
C ILE A 18 -23.15 -21.74 52.73
N PHE A 19 -23.81 -21.42 51.61
CA PHE A 19 -25.11 -20.76 51.56
C PHE A 19 -26.26 -21.77 51.33
N PRO A 20 -27.51 -21.45 51.72
CA PRO A 20 -28.66 -22.34 51.52
C PRO A 20 -28.98 -22.65 50.05
N ASP A 21 -28.54 -21.80 49.13
CA ASP A 21 -28.67 -21.97 47.68
C ASP A 21 -27.57 -22.85 47.07
N GLY A 22 -26.72 -23.47 47.90
CA GLY A 22 -25.65 -24.38 47.47
C GLY A 22 -24.36 -23.69 47.04
N ARG A 23 -24.29 -22.36 47.06
CA ARG A 23 -23.03 -21.65 46.78
C ARG A 23 -22.04 -21.85 47.92
N MET A 24 -20.76 -21.90 47.57
CA MET A 24 -19.64 -21.87 48.50
C MET A 24 -18.69 -20.74 48.11
N GLN A 25 -18.22 -19.98 49.11
CA GLN A 25 -17.26 -18.90 48.93
C GLN A 25 -16.10 -19.12 49.88
N LEU A 26 -14.87 -19.11 49.35
CA LEU A 26 -13.63 -19.37 50.08
C LEU A 26 -12.44 -18.72 49.37
N SER A 27 -11.36 -18.44 50.11
CA SER A 27 -10.13 -17.86 49.53
C SER A 27 -9.22 -18.88 48.84
N ARG A 28 -9.19 -20.14 49.30
CA ARG A 28 -8.31 -21.20 48.75
C ARG A 28 -8.90 -22.59 48.94
N LEU A 29 -8.97 -23.36 47.87
CA LEU A 29 -9.38 -24.77 47.88
C LEU A 29 -8.15 -25.68 47.70
N GLU A 30 -7.83 -26.48 48.70
CA GLU A 30 -6.82 -27.55 48.60
C GLU A 30 -7.53 -28.90 48.75
N VAL A 31 -7.41 -29.77 47.75
CA VAL A 31 -8.04 -31.11 47.73
C VAL A 31 -6.93 -32.15 47.59
N ARG A 32 -6.91 -33.15 48.48
CA ARG A 32 -5.83 -34.15 48.54
C ARG A 32 -5.87 -35.18 47.42
N ASP A 33 -7.08 -35.59 47.02
CA ASP A 33 -7.26 -36.67 46.06
C ASP A 33 -7.80 -36.15 44.71
N SER A 34 -9.09 -35.80 44.63
CA SER A 34 -9.71 -35.33 43.38
C SER A 34 -10.85 -34.34 43.60
N LEU A 35 -10.88 -33.28 42.80
CA LEU A 35 -12.04 -32.38 42.66
C LEU A 35 -12.88 -32.82 41.44
N THR A 36 -14.11 -33.28 41.68
CA THR A 36 -15.05 -33.67 40.61
C THR A 36 -16.17 -32.64 40.51
N VAL A 37 -16.27 -31.96 39.36
CA VAL A 37 -17.29 -30.94 39.07
C VAL A 37 -17.79 -31.11 37.63
N LEU A 38 -19.01 -30.65 37.33
CA LEU A 38 -19.55 -30.68 35.96
C LEU A 38 -18.77 -29.74 35.03
N GLU A 39 -18.48 -28.52 35.49
CA GLU A 39 -17.72 -27.51 34.75
C GLU A 39 -16.95 -26.63 35.73
N LEU A 40 -15.70 -26.29 35.38
CA LEU A 40 -14.91 -25.28 36.07
C LEU A 40 -14.87 -24.01 35.20
N ILE A 41 -15.61 -22.98 35.62
CA ILE A 41 -15.64 -21.69 34.92
C ILE A 41 -14.53 -20.81 35.49
N PHE A 42 -13.54 -20.49 34.66
CA PHE A 42 -12.50 -19.50 34.95
C PHE A 42 -12.39 -18.51 33.78
N ASN A 43 -11.87 -17.32 34.05
CA ASN A 43 -11.64 -16.35 32.98
C ASN A 43 -10.58 -16.89 32.01
N ARG A 44 -10.96 -17.12 30.75
CA ARG A 44 -10.07 -17.65 29.71
C ARG A 44 -9.23 -16.57 29.04
N LEU A 45 -9.61 -15.29 29.17
CA LEU A 45 -8.88 -14.19 28.58
C LEU A 45 -7.70 -13.82 29.47
N SER A 46 -6.49 -14.14 29.01
CA SER A 46 -5.26 -13.56 29.56
C SER A 46 -4.93 -12.29 28.77
N ALA A 47 -4.75 -11.18 29.46
CA ALA A 47 -4.24 -9.95 28.88
C ALA A 47 -2.78 -9.77 29.33
N MET A 48 -1.90 -9.55 28.36
CA MET A 48 -0.49 -9.22 28.60
C MET A 48 -0.24 -7.81 28.08
N GLU A 49 0.36 -6.98 28.92
CA GLU A 49 0.72 -5.61 28.57
C GLU A 49 2.19 -5.54 28.15
N SER A 50 2.51 -4.59 27.26
CA SER A 50 3.88 -4.27 26.83
C SER A 50 4.53 -5.35 25.95
N ASP A 51 5.82 -5.61 26.18
CA ASP A 51 6.68 -6.46 25.37
C ASP A 51 6.78 -7.86 25.95
N TYR A 52 6.58 -8.87 25.09
CA TYR A 52 6.75 -10.27 25.43
C TYR A 52 7.85 -10.88 24.58
N SER A 53 8.90 -11.36 25.25
CA SER A 53 10.13 -11.82 24.60
C SER A 53 10.23 -13.33 24.62
N PHE A 54 10.62 -13.89 23.48
CA PHE A 54 10.77 -15.32 23.29
C PHE A 54 12.26 -15.65 23.10
N SER A 55 12.89 -16.03 24.21
CA SER A 55 14.27 -16.53 24.30
C SER A 55 14.44 -17.27 25.63
N GLU A 56 15.63 -17.81 25.84
CA GLU A 56 16.14 -18.26 27.12
C GLU A 56 15.92 -17.19 28.19
N SER A 57 15.42 -17.64 29.35
CA SER A 57 15.06 -16.75 30.43
C SER A 57 15.26 -17.42 31.78
N GLY A 58 15.30 -16.60 32.83
CA GLY A 58 15.37 -17.07 34.21
C GLY A 58 14.92 -15.99 35.18
N THR A 59 14.35 -16.40 36.31
CA THR A 59 13.98 -15.48 37.39
C THR A 59 15.10 -15.44 38.42
N ILE A 60 15.51 -14.26 38.84
CA ILE A 60 16.50 -14.09 39.90
C ILE A 60 15.88 -14.48 41.25
N GLU A 61 16.50 -15.41 41.96
CA GLU A 61 16.14 -15.78 43.34
C GLU A 61 16.80 -14.84 44.35
N SER A 62 18.10 -14.58 44.19
CA SER A 62 18.87 -13.68 45.05
C SER A 62 20.03 -13.04 44.31
N VAL A 63 20.43 -11.86 44.79
CA VAL A 63 21.51 -11.04 44.23
C VAL A 63 22.58 -10.85 45.29
N SER A 64 23.85 -11.09 44.94
CA SER A 64 25.01 -10.77 45.78
C SER A 64 26.01 -9.99 44.94
N GLN A 65 26.36 -8.77 45.38
CA GLN A 65 27.40 -7.98 44.73
C GLN A 65 28.78 -8.44 45.20
N LEU A 66 29.68 -8.67 44.25
CA LEU A 66 31.07 -9.08 44.50
C LEU A 66 32.00 -7.86 44.59
N GLU A 67 33.19 -8.04 45.17
CA GLU A 67 34.15 -6.96 45.42
C GLU A 67 34.64 -6.26 44.14
N ASP A 68 34.64 -6.98 43.01
CA ASP A 68 35.03 -6.47 41.69
C ASP A 68 33.91 -5.69 40.98
N GLY A 69 32.77 -5.49 41.65
CA GLY A 69 31.62 -4.77 41.11
C GLY A 69 30.69 -5.61 40.23
N THR A 70 30.99 -6.91 40.04
CA THR A 70 30.08 -7.85 39.37
C THR A 70 29.00 -8.36 40.33
N TYR A 71 27.97 -9.01 39.76
CA TYR A 71 26.85 -9.56 40.50
C TYR A 71 26.81 -11.08 40.34
N SER A 72 26.77 -11.79 41.46
CA SER A 72 26.40 -13.20 41.50
C SER A 72 24.89 -13.33 41.67
N LEU A 73 24.24 -13.92 40.69
CA LEU A 73 22.79 -14.03 40.58
C LEU A 73 22.40 -15.50 40.66
N LYS A 74 21.79 -15.88 41.79
CA LYS A 74 21.23 -17.22 41.93
C LYS A 74 19.90 -17.27 41.21
N MET A 75 19.74 -18.21 40.28
CA MET A 75 18.52 -18.34 39.49
C MET A 75 17.52 -19.24 40.21
N LYS A 76 16.25 -18.85 40.18
CA LYS A 76 15.15 -19.62 40.77
C LYS A 76 14.94 -20.89 39.96
N LYS A 77 15.06 -22.03 40.62
CA LYS A 77 14.69 -23.33 40.05
C LYS A 77 13.18 -23.47 39.94
N ARG A 78 12.68 -23.92 38.79
CA ARG A 78 11.26 -24.26 38.57
C ARG A 78 10.93 -25.67 39.08
N TRP A 79 11.89 -26.57 39.08
CA TRP A 79 11.87 -27.92 39.64
C TRP A 79 13.29 -28.34 40.03
N ASP A 80 13.48 -29.44 40.76
CA ASP A 80 14.78 -29.79 41.38
C ASP A 80 15.96 -29.88 40.41
N ASN A 81 15.69 -30.38 39.20
CA ASN A 81 16.66 -30.54 38.10
C ASN A 81 16.66 -29.39 37.09
N ASP A 82 16.00 -28.26 37.40
CA ASP A 82 16.04 -27.07 36.55
C ASP A 82 17.38 -26.35 36.71
N PHE A 83 17.92 -25.88 35.59
CA PHE A 83 19.12 -25.07 35.52
C PHE A 83 18.93 -23.95 34.51
N THR A 84 19.69 -22.87 34.68
CA THR A 84 19.61 -21.69 33.82
C THR A 84 19.95 -22.04 32.37
N ALA A 85 19.14 -21.52 31.44
CA ALA A 85 19.38 -21.63 30.00
C ALA A 85 20.25 -20.47 29.47
N LEU A 86 20.65 -19.55 30.34
CA LEU A 86 21.58 -18.47 30.00
C LEU A 86 23.00 -19.03 29.87
N ALA A 87 23.78 -18.45 28.96
CA ALA A 87 25.14 -18.86 28.64
C ALA A 87 26.14 -17.71 28.86
N GLU A 88 27.44 -18.05 28.86
CA GLU A 88 28.49 -17.04 28.95
C GLU A 88 28.43 -16.06 27.77
N ASN A 89 28.72 -14.79 28.06
CA ASN A 89 28.62 -13.64 27.17
C ASN A 89 27.21 -13.21 26.76
N ASP A 90 26.15 -13.90 27.19
CA ASP A 90 24.79 -13.49 26.88
C ASP A 90 24.53 -12.04 27.31
N VAL A 91 23.96 -11.26 26.39
CA VAL A 91 23.36 -9.95 26.63
C VAL A 91 21.97 -10.23 27.16
N VAL A 92 21.74 -9.93 28.44
CA VAL A 92 20.45 -10.19 29.09
C VAL A 92 19.78 -8.89 29.52
N TYR A 93 18.47 -8.90 29.40
CA TYR A 93 17.59 -7.78 29.73
C TYR A 93 16.56 -8.22 30.77
N GLY A 94 16.42 -7.42 31.81
CA GLY A 94 15.36 -7.59 32.81
C GLY A 94 14.60 -6.30 33.05
N VAL A 95 13.35 -6.47 33.47
CA VAL A 95 12.48 -5.37 33.90
C VAL A 95 12.08 -5.62 35.34
N VAL A 96 12.30 -4.64 36.21
CA VAL A 96 11.64 -4.59 37.52
C VAL A 96 10.34 -3.85 37.36
N ASN A 97 9.27 -4.49 37.81
CA ASN A 97 7.99 -3.85 38.02
C ASN A 97 7.58 -4.09 39.47
N ASP A 98 7.87 -3.13 40.35
CA ASP A 98 7.59 -3.26 41.78
C ASP A 98 6.12 -2.91 42.14
N LEU A 99 5.23 -2.76 41.15
CA LEU A 99 3.82 -2.41 41.36
C LEU A 99 3.12 -3.34 42.37
N ALA A 100 3.50 -4.62 42.42
CA ALA A 100 2.97 -5.58 43.39
C ALA A 100 3.41 -5.30 44.84
N SER A 101 4.53 -4.61 45.04
CA SER A 101 5.09 -4.19 46.33
C SER A 101 4.81 -2.72 46.68
N GLY A 102 4.03 -2.00 45.86
CA GLY A 102 3.53 -0.66 46.15
C GLY A 102 4.51 0.49 45.95
N GLY A 103 5.69 0.26 45.35
CA GLY A 103 6.71 1.29 45.14
C GLY A 103 6.54 2.10 43.84
N GLY A 104 5.80 1.58 42.86
CA GLY A 104 5.60 2.19 41.54
C GLY A 104 6.87 2.35 40.69
N LYS A 105 7.97 1.67 41.02
CA LYS A 105 9.24 1.76 40.30
C LYS A 105 9.24 0.78 39.12
N TYR A 106 9.44 1.36 37.94
CA TYR A 106 9.63 0.64 36.69
C TYR A 106 11.00 1.01 36.11
N TYR A 107 11.91 0.05 36.05
CA TYR A 107 13.23 0.26 35.49
C TYR A 107 13.80 -1.02 34.90
N THR A 108 14.86 -0.85 34.10
CA THR A 108 15.44 -1.92 33.29
C THR A 108 16.90 -2.17 33.66
N SER A 109 17.29 -3.44 33.62
CA SER A 109 18.67 -3.86 33.83
C SER A 109 19.20 -4.58 32.60
N TRP A 110 20.34 -4.12 32.13
CA TRP A 110 21.11 -4.76 31.07
C TRP A 110 22.40 -5.32 31.64
N LEU A 111 22.61 -6.61 31.47
CA LEU A 111 23.77 -7.30 32.01
C LEU A 111 24.45 -8.12 30.91
N ARG A 112 25.77 -8.27 31.04
CA ARG A 112 26.54 -9.30 30.33
C ARG A 112 26.82 -10.45 31.29
N VAL A 113 26.45 -11.66 30.91
CA VAL A 113 26.83 -12.86 31.65
C VAL A 113 28.32 -13.13 31.45
N LEU A 114 29.08 -13.22 32.53
CA LEU A 114 30.51 -13.50 32.52
C LEU A 114 30.81 -14.99 32.74
N HIS A 115 30.03 -15.64 33.60
CA HIS A 115 30.22 -17.04 33.94
C HIS A 115 28.88 -17.69 34.33
N VAL A 116 28.75 -18.99 34.06
CA VAL A 116 27.57 -19.80 34.42
C VAL A 116 27.99 -21.04 35.20
N ASP A 117 27.49 -21.17 36.44
CA ASP A 117 27.59 -22.39 37.24
C ASP A 117 26.25 -23.13 37.22
N ILE A 118 26.18 -24.16 36.38
CA ILE A 118 24.99 -25.01 36.19
C ILE A 118 24.65 -25.78 37.48
N SER A 119 25.66 -26.19 38.26
CA SER A 119 25.46 -27.01 39.46
C SER A 119 24.83 -26.19 40.58
N ALA A 120 25.31 -24.96 40.77
CA ALA A 120 24.76 -24.01 41.72
C ALA A 120 23.49 -23.29 41.22
N ASN A 121 23.20 -23.40 39.92
CA ASN A 121 22.20 -22.61 39.21
C ASN A 121 22.40 -21.11 39.38
N THR A 122 23.65 -20.67 39.21
CA THR A 122 24.09 -19.29 39.45
C THR A 122 24.79 -18.74 38.22
N ILE A 123 24.61 -17.45 37.95
CA ILE A 123 25.39 -16.73 36.93
C ILE A 123 26.16 -15.59 37.60
N ASN A 124 27.36 -15.29 37.10
CA ASN A 124 28.05 -14.04 37.42
C ASN A 124 27.86 -13.09 36.23
N ALA A 125 27.45 -11.86 36.50
CA ALA A 125 27.12 -10.89 35.47
C ALA A 125 27.61 -9.49 35.83
N VAL A 126 27.92 -8.70 34.81
CA VAL A 126 28.30 -7.28 34.94
C VAL A 126 27.29 -6.40 34.26
N MET A 127 27.02 -5.23 34.83
CA MET A 127 26.16 -4.23 34.20
C MET A 127 26.85 -3.58 33.00
N TYR A 128 26.08 -3.34 31.94
CA TYR A 128 26.51 -2.41 30.89
C TYR A 128 26.55 -0.96 31.44
N PRO A 129 27.48 -0.12 30.97
CA PRO A 129 27.50 1.29 31.33
C PRO A 129 26.28 2.02 30.78
N ASP A 130 25.88 3.12 31.43
CA ASP A 130 24.72 3.94 31.06
C ASP A 130 24.74 4.40 29.59
N SER A 131 25.92 4.65 29.04
CA SER A 131 26.12 5.06 27.64
C SER A 131 25.83 3.97 26.61
N GLU A 132 25.77 2.71 27.03
CA GLU A 132 25.62 1.54 26.14
C GLU A 132 24.24 0.88 26.24
N VAL A 133 23.31 1.48 26.99
CA VAL A 133 21.95 0.94 27.16
C VAL A 133 20.89 1.85 26.55
N PRO A 134 19.80 1.28 26.01
CA PRO A 134 18.63 2.06 25.62
C PRO A 134 18.14 2.94 26.78
N GLY A 135 17.89 4.22 26.50
CA GLY A 135 17.41 5.20 27.50
C GLY A 135 18.51 5.86 28.33
N GLY A 136 19.79 5.48 28.17
CA GLY A 136 20.92 6.19 28.77
C GLY A 136 21.07 6.01 30.28
N LYS A 137 20.39 5.00 30.87
CA LYS A 137 20.48 4.71 32.29
C LYS A 137 20.22 3.23 32.58
N ASN A 138 21.16 2.58 33.25
CA ASN A 138 21.09 1.19 33.66
C ASN A 138 20.92 1.08 35.18
N TYR A 139 20.25 0.02 35.64
CA TYR A 139 19.94 -0.19 37.05
C TYR A 139 20.43 -1.55 37.52
N PRO A 140 20.83 -1.69 38.80
CA PRO A 140 21.22 -2.99 39.36
C PRO A 140 20.11 -4.04 39.26
N PRO A 141 20.47 -5.33 39.11
CA PRO A 141 19.50 -6.41 39.16
C PRO A 141 18.93 -6.57 40.57
N GLU A 142 17.67 -7.01 40.66
CA GLU A 142 16.98 -7.29 41.93
C GLU A 142 16.37 -8.70 41.96
N PRO A 143 16.13 -9.26 43.15
CA PRO A 143 15.35 -10.50 43.29
C PRO A 143 13.99 -10.41 42.58
N LEU A 144 13.52 -11.54 42.07
CA LEU A 144 12.28 -11.70 41.30
C LEU A 144 12.26 -11.08 39.90
N MET A 145 13.31 -10.34 39.51
CA MET A 145 13.46 -9.89 38.13
C MET A 145 13.54 -11.09 37.19
N ILE A 146 12.80 -11.02 36.08
CA ILE A 146 12.90 -11.98 34.99
C ILE A 146 13.93 -11.45 34.00
N LEU A 147 15.00 -12.22 33.80
CA LEU A 147 15.99 -11.98 32.78
C LEU A 147 15.61 -12.73 31.50
N SER A 148 15.76 -12.07 30.37
CA SER A 148 15.60 -12.66 29.04
C SER A 148 16.86 -12.40 28.23
N HIS A 149 17.35 -13.45 27.56
CA HIS A 149 18.43 -13.37 26.59
C HIS A 149 18.01 -12.52 25.37
N ARG A 150 18.94 -11.70 24.89
CA ARG A 150 18.74 -10.76 23.77
C ARG A 150 19.84 -10.85 22.71
N GLY A 151 20.91 -11.60 22.91
CA GLY A 151 22.05 -11.60 21.99
C GLY A 151 23.33 -12.09 22.67
N ASN A 152 24.39 -12.23 21.90
CA ASN A 152 25.69 -12.67 22.38
C ASN A 152 26.82 -12.12 21.50
N PRO A 153 27.82 -11.40 22.03
CA PRO A 153 28.90 -10.80 21.25
C PRO A 153 29.89 -11.82 20.66
N VAL A 154 29.88 -13.07 21.14
CA VAL A 154 30.85 -14.11 20.77
C VAL A 154 30.18 -15.25 20.01
N ASP A 155 29.09 -15.80 20.55
CA ASP A 155 28.37 -16.94 19.98
C ASP A 155 27.33 -16.45 18.95
N THR A 156 27.59 -16.70 17.67
CA THR A 156 26.73 -16.27 16.57
C THR A 156 25.37 -16.94 16.56
N GLU A 157 25.24 -18.17 17.07
CA GLU A 157 23.97 -18.88 17.16
C GLU A 157 23.05 -18.26 18.22
N ARG A 158 23.62 -17.53 19.17
CA ARG A 158 22.92 -16.83 20.26
C ARG A 158 22.78 -15.33 19.99
N GLN A 159 22.94 -14.88 18.76
CA GLN A 159 22.73 -13.46 18.40
C GLN A 159 21.29 -13.13 17.99
N GLY A 160 20.36 -14.07 18.17
CA GLY A 160 18.96 -13.93 17.78
C GLY A 160 17.99 -13.96 18.95
N TYR A 161 16.92 -13.17 18.85
CA TYR A 161 15.72 -13.30 19.66
C TYR A 161 14.53 -12.70 18.92
N TRP A 162 13.32 -12.97 19.40
CA TRP A 162 12.12 -12.29 18.89
C TRP A 162 11.16 -11.90 20.00
N TYR A 163 10.31 -10.92 19.71
CA TYR A 163 9.36 -10.41 20.67
C TYR A 163 8.06 -9.94 20.01
N LEU A 164 7.00 -9.92 20.80
CA LEU A 164 5.71 -9.32 20.50
C LEU A 164 5.59 -8.04 21.32
N SER A 165 5.18 -6.93 20.71
CA SER A 165 5.00 -5.67 21.44
C SER A 165 3.62 -5.07 21.17
N SER A 166 2.83 -4.91 22.24
CA SER A 166 1.57 -4.16 22.17
C SER A 166 1.81 -2.65 22.07
N ARG A 167 2.94 -2.17 22.61
CA ARG A 167 3.35 -0.75 22.56
C ARG A 167 3.81 -0.34 21.18
N GLU A 168 4.60 -1.19 20.54
CA GLU A 168 5.16 -0.92 19.22
C GLU A 168 4.27 -1.42 18.07
N HIS A 169 3.21 -2.16 18.39
CA HIS A 169 2.27 -2.76 17.44
C HIS A 169 2.98 -3.64 16.39
N CYS A 170 3.94 -4.45 16.82
CA CYS A 170 4.69 -5.32 15.94
C CYS A 170 5.13 -6.64 16.59
N ILE A 171 5.31 -7.65 15.75
CA ILE A 171 6.13 -8.82 15.98
C ILE A 171 7.49 -8.52 15.36
N CYS A 172 8.57 -8.72 16.11
CA CYS A 172 9.90 -8.39 15.63
C CYS A 172 10.89 -9.52 15.94
N MET A 173 11.62 -9.96 14.92
CA MET A 173 12.76 -10.87 15.05
C MET A 173 14.05 -10.11 14.78
N LEU A 174 14.99 -10.26 15.69
CA LEU A 174 16.29 -9.63 15.66
C LEU A 174 17.36 -10.71 15.51
N ASN A 175 18.39 -10.42 14.72
CA ASN A 175 19.56 -11.26 14.50
C ASN A 175 20.83 -10.41 14.60
N GLY A 176 21.98 -11.04 14.84
CA GLY A 176 23.27 -10.32 14.91
C GLY A 176 23.41 -9.40 16.14
N VAL A 177 22.59 -9.59 17.19
CA VAL A 177 22.60 -8.73 18.37
C VAL A 177 23.78 -9.05 19.26
N THR A 178 24.69 -8.08 19.41
CA THR A 178 25.94 -8.23 20.18
C THR A 178 26.02 -7.28 21.38
N LYS A 179 25.12 -6.31 21.47
CA LYS A 179 25.09 -5.25 22.50
C LYS A 179 23.64 -4.77 22.74
N PRO A 180 23.37 -4.06 23.86
CA PRO A 180 22.01 -3.63 24.21
C PRO A 180 21.36 -2.66 23.22
N VAL A 181 22.11 -1.67 22.71
CA VAL A 181 21.61 -0.72 21.70
C VAL A 181 21.62 -1.40 20.33
N LEU A 182 20.42 -1.65 19.82
CA LEU A 182 20.21 -2.29 18.53
C LEU A 182 20.68 -1.40 17.37
N GLU A 183 21.24 -2.03 16.36
CA GLU A 183 21.56 -1.44 15.07
C GLU A 183 20.46 -1.77 14.06
N GLU A 184 20.32 -0.97 12.99
CA GLU A 184 19.35 -1.26 11.93
C GLU A 184 19.60 -2.64 11.28
N SER A 185 20.89 -3.01 11.21
CA SER A 185 21.40 -4.32 10.79
C SER A 185 21.02 -5.47 11.74
N ASN A 186 20.30 -5.21 12.84
CA ASN A 186 19.74 -6.26 13.67
C ASN A 186 18.31 -6.66 13.28
N TYR A 187 17.52 -5.75 12.70
CA TYR A 187 16.12 -6.04 12.33
C TYR A 187 16.05 -7.00 11.15
N SER A 188 15.63 -8.23 11.43
CA SER A 188 15.56 -9.34 10.46
C SER A 188 14.15 -9.51 9.89
N VAL A 189 13.15 -9.54 10.77
CA VAL A 189 11.73 -9.63 10.43
C VAL A 189 10.93 -8.65 11.27
N ILE A 190 10.03 -7.90 10.63
CA ILE A 190 9.01 -7.08 11.31
C ILE A 190 7.66 -7.39 10.68
N VAL A 191 6.67 -7.75 11.50
CA VAL A 191 5.26 -7.89 11.10
C VAL A 191 4.43 -6.94 11.95
N GLY A 192 3.81 -5.94 11.33
CA GLY A 192 3.09 -4.87 12.01
C GLY A 192 3.64 -3.49 11.63
N ARG A 193 3.64 -2.53 12.57
CA ARG A 193 4.19 -1.20 12.29
C ARG A 193 5.71 -1.25 12.14
N LEU A 194 6.22 -0.68 11.05
CA LEU A 194 7.65 -0.63 10.78
C LEU A 194 8.37 0.32 11.74
N LYS A 195 9.65 0.04 11.99
CA LYS A 195 10.57 0.96 12.67
C LYS A 195 11.03 2.03 11.70
N HIS A 196 11.34 3.22 12.24
CA HIS A 196 11.97 4.31 11.47
C HIS A 196 13.44 3.98 11.19
N LEU A 197 13.67 3.02 10.30
CA LEU A 197 15.00 2.64 9.82
C LEU A 197 15.34 3.50 8.60
N SER A 198 16.60 3.92 8.50
CA SER A 198 17.12 4.68 7.35
C SER A 198 16.95 3.93 6.03
N LEU A 199 16.89 2.59 6.08
CA LEU A 199 16.57 1.73 4.93
C LEU A 199 15.23 2.11 4.24
N PHE A 200 14.29 2.68 4.98
CA PHE A 200 12.98 3.07 4.46
C PHE A 200 12.87 4.55 4.09
N ASP A 201 13.96 5.31 4.20
CA ASP A 201 13.96 6.72 3.82
C ASP A 201 13.65 6.87 2.33
N ASN A 202 12.80 7.84 2.00
CA ASN A 202 12.31 8.13 0.64
C ASN A 202 11.41 7.06 0.02
N LEU A 203 11.04 6.00 0.75
CA LEU A 203 10.00 5.08 0.31
C LEU A 203 8.61 5.60 0.74
N PRO A 204 7.55 5.31 -0.03
CA PRO A 204 6.18 5.73 0.30
C PRO A 204 5.58 4.86 1.43
N ILE A 205 6.24 4.80 2.59
CA ILE A 205 5.83 4.03 3.76
C ILE A 205 4.91 4.88 4.64
N ASN A 206 3.67 4.43 4.82
CA ASN A 206 2.79 4.97 5.84
C ASN A 206 2.97 4.20 7.15
N TYR A 207 3.72 4.74 8.11
CA TYR A 207 4.04 4.11 9.40
C TYR A 207 2.83 3.78 10.32
N LEU A 208 1.62 4.24 9.97
CA LEU A 208 0.40 3.85 10.68
C LEU A 208 -0.14 2.49 10.23
N HIS A 209 0.24 2.03 9.02
CA HIS A 209 -0.17 0.74 8.47
C HIS A 209 0.71 -0.40 8.99
N SER A 210 0.19 -1.62 8.88
CA SER A 210 0.96 -2.83 9.11
C SER A 210 1.65 -3.26 7.82
N TYR A 211 2.93 -3.58 7.91
CA TYR A 211 3.73 -4.15 6.83
C TYR A 211 4.37 -5.46 7.29
N ILE A 212 4.89 -6.18 6.30
CA ILE A 212 5.82 -7.27 6.52
C ILE A 212 7.15 -6.84 5.91
N TYR A 213 8.16 -6.70 6.75
CA TYR A 213 9.56 -6.54 6.34
C TYR A 213 10.31 -7.81 6.69
N VAL A 214 11.01 -8.39 5.70
CA VAL A 214 11.90 -9.55 5.86
C VAL A 214 13.13 -9.33 4.98
N ARG A 215 14.32 -9.74 5.45
CA ARG A 215 15.55 -9.64 4.65
C ARG A 215 15.61 -10.53 3.43
N GLY A 216 14.97 -11.69 3.52
CA GLY A 216 14.84 -12.65 2.43
C GLY A 216 13.45 -13.25 2.49
N LEU A 217 12.78 -13.30 1.34
CA LEU A 217 11.47 -13.93 1.18
C LEU A 217 11.59 -15.02 0.13
N VAL A 218 11.26 -16.26 0.50
CA VAL A 218 10.99 -17.34 -0.45
C VAL A 218 9.49 -17.62 -0.37
N ALA A 219 8.79 -17.38 -1.47
CA ALA A 219 7.35 -17.56 -1.56
C ALA A 219 7.02 -18.41 -2.79
N GLN A 220 6.07 -19.33 -2.63
CA GLN A 220 5.54 -20.11 -3.75
C GLN A 220 4.56 -19.28 -4.59
N ASP A 221 3.63 -18.58 -3.92
CA ASP A 221 2.60 -17.77 -4.57
C ASP A 221 2.43 -16.42 -3.85
N ILE A 222 2.25 -15.34 -4.61
CA ILE A 222 1.93 -14.00 -4.10
C ILE A 222 0.73 -13.46 -4.88
N HIS A 223 -0.42 -13.33 -4.22
CA HIS A 223 -1.61 -12.70 -4.79
C HIS A 223 -1.72 -11.25 -4.32
N ARG A 224 -1.76 -10.31 -5.25
CA ARG A 224 -1.97 -8.89 -4.96
C ARG A 224 -3.42 -8.53 -5.22
N ILE A 225 -4.06 -7.99 -4.22
CA ILE A 225 -5.44 -7.55 -4.28
C ILE A 225 -5.47 -6.11 -3.78
N ASP A 226 -6.16 -5.23 -4.50
CA ASP A 226 -6.34 -3.86 -4.04
C ASP A 226 -7.34 -3.77 -2.87
N PHE A 227 -7.56 -2.57 -2.35
CA PHE A 227 -8.48 -2.36 -1.22
C PHE A 227 -9.95 -2.68 -1.56
N GLN A 228 -10.29 -2.88 -2.83
CA GLN A 228 -11.63 -3.21 -3.32
C GLN A 228 -11.81 -4.71 -3.60
N GLY A 229 -10.75 -5.52 -3.49
CA GLY A 229 -10.83 -6.95 -3.78
C GLY A 229 -10.45 -7.33 -5.21
N VAL A 230 -9.92 -6.40 -6.02
CA VAL A 230 -9.61 -6.61 -7.44
C VAL A 230 -8.13 -6.92 -7.65
N LEU A 231 -7.84 -7.85 -8.57
CA LEU A 231 -6.47 -8.13 -9.03
C LEU A 231 -5.97 -6.98 -9.91
N PRO A 232 -4.83 -6.34 -9.60
CA PRO A 232 -4.24 -5.32 -10.45
C PRO A 232 -3.90 -5.88 -11.83
N ARG A 233 -4.39 -5.23 -12.89
CA ARG A 233 -4.04 -5.56 -14.27
C ARG A 233 -2.78 -4.81 -14.71
N ILE A 234 -1.91 -5.46 -15.46
CA ILE A 234 -0.64 -4.88 -15.95
C ILE A 234 -0.71 -4.79 -17.49
N ALA A 235 -0.33 -3.63 -18.04
CA ALA A 235 -0.23 -3.47 -19.49
C ALA A 235 0.95 -4.29 -20.04
N ASN A 236 0.70 -5.06 -21.10
CA ASN A 236 1.72 -5.74 -21.89
C ASN A 236 1.91 -4.97 -23.20
N ASP A 237 3.05 -4.29 -23.38
CA ASP A 237 3.33 -3.54 -24.60
C ASP A 237 3.76 -4.50 -25.72
N ARG A 238 2.96 -4.56 -26.79
CA ARG A 238 3.17 -5.43 -27.96
C ARG A 238 3.81 -4.67 -29.13
N GLY A 239 4.21 -3.42 -28.95
CA GLY A 239 4.81 -2.58 -30.00
C GLY A 239 3.79 -2.05 -31.01
N GLU A 240 4.22 -1.79 -32.24
CA GLU A 240 3.34 -1.29 -33.31
C GLU A 240 2.28 -2.33 -33.69
N TRP A 241 1.06 -1.85 -33.94
CA TRP A 241 -0.02 -2.70 -34.40
C TRP A 241 0.30 -3.29 -35.79
N SER A 242 0.00 -4.57 -35.98
CA SER A 242 0.10 -5.22 -37.29
C SER A 242 -1.01 -6.23 -37.50
N MET A 243 -1.54 -6.26 -38.72
CA MET A 243 -2.50 -7.29 -39.14
C MET A 243 -1.91 -8.70 -39.02
N GLU A 244 -0.60 -8.87 -39.30
CA GLU A 244 0.10 -10.16 -39.15
C GLU A 244 0.01 -10.71 -37.72
N THR A 245 0.19 -9.85 -36.71
CA THR A 245 0.08 -10.27 -35.30
C THR A 245 -1.36 -10.55 -34.94
N ALA A 246 -2.30 -9.73 -35.42
CA ALA A 246 -3.72 -9.88 -35.12
C ALA A 246 -4.31 -11.23 -35.59
N ILE A 247 -3.82 -11.77 -36.71
CA ILE A 247 -4.25 -13.08 -37.26
C ILE A 247 -3.28 -14.22 -36.94
N GLY A 248 -2.18 -13.91 -36.25
CA GLY A 248 -1.09 -14.84 -35.98
C GLY A 248 -1.41 -15.86 -34.88
N ALA A 249 -0.38 -16.63 -34.51
CA ALA A 249 -0.50 -17.64 -33.46
C ALA A 249 -0.69 -17.03 -32.05
N GLU A 250 -0.24 -15.79 -31.84
CA GLU A 250 -0.34 -15.06 -30.57
C GLU A 250 -1.08 -13.72 -30.77
N PRO A 251 -2.39 -13.75 -31.02
CA PRO A 251 -3.18 -12.54 -31.28
C PRO A 251 -3.34 -11.68 -30.02
N TYR A 252 -3.66 -10.40 -30.20
CA TYR A 252 -3.78 -9.43 -29.11
C TYR A 252 -4.87 -9.84 -28.10
N GLN A 253 -4.58 -9.73 -26.80
CA GLN A 253 -5.48 -10.17 -25.73
C GLN A 253 -5.99 -9.00 -24.88
N ALA A 254 -7.29 -8.99 -24.60
CA ALA A 254 -7.89 -8.03 -23.65
C ALA A 254 -7.71 -8.47 -22.20
N ASP A 255 -7.58 -9.78 -21.98
CA ASP A 255 -7.22 -10.33 -20.68
C ASP A 255 -6.46 -11.65 -20.89
N ARG A 256 -5.30 -11.78 -20.26
CA ARG A 256 -4.47 -12.98 -20.28
C ARG A 256 -3.83 -13.14 -18.91
N GLU A 257 -4.01 -14.32 -18.31
CA GLU A 257 -3.21 -14.71 -17.16
C GLU A 257 -1.78 -14.99 -17.64
N ALA A 258 -0.83 -14.19 -17.15
CA ALA A 258 0.58 -14.39 -17.40
C ALA A 258 1.27 -14.82 -16.10
N GLN A 259 1.99 -15.94 -16.19
CA GLN A 259 2.91 -16.35 -15.13
C GLN A 259 4.26 -15.67 -15.39
N THR A 260 4.58 -14.67 -14.57
CA THR A 260 5.97 -14.26 -14.40
C THR A 260 6.67 -15.28 -13.50
N GLU A 261 8.00 -15.29 -13.45
CA GLU A 261 8.79 -16.26 -12.64
C GLU A 261 8.35 -16.34 -11.16
N THR A 262 7.68 -15.32 -10.62
CA THR A 262 7.30 -15.22 -9.20
C THR A 262 5.85 -14.81 -8.93
N VAL A 263 5.10 -14.33 -9.94
CA VAL A 263 3.76 -13.76 -9.73
C VAL A 263 2.83 -14.12 -10.90
N ARG A 264 1.60 -14.53 -10.57
CA ARG A 264 0.49 -14.56 -11.54
C ARG A 264 -0.11 -13.17 -11.63
N VAL A 265 -0.08 -12.60 -12.82
CA VAL A 265 -0.65 -11.27 -13.10
C VAL A 265 -1.67 -11.40 -14.22
N MET A 266 -2.71 -10.57 -14.13
CA MET A 266 -3.63 -10.38 -15.25
C MET A 266 -3.02 -9.31 -16.15
N MET A 267 -2.82 -9.63 -17.42
CA MET A 267 -2.28 -8.71 -18.41
C MET A 267 -3.31 -8.39 -19.47
N TYR A 268 -3.23 -7.19 -20.02
CA TYR A 268 -3.92 -6.81 -21.25
C TYR A 268 -2.89 -6.27 -22.24
N ASP A 269 -3.06 -6.57 -23.51
CA ASP A 269 -2.17 -6.11 -24.55
C ASP A 269 -2.44 -4.64 -24.89
N THR A 270 -1.35 -3.90 -25.08
CA THR A 270 -1.35 -2.53 -25.61
C THR A 270 -0.49 -2.48 -26.86
N VAL A 271 -0.87 -1.63 -27.82
CA VAL A 271 -0.14 -1.43 -29.08
C VAL A 271 0.03 0.05 -29.37
N TRP A 272 1.03 0.40 -30.15
CA TRP A 272 1.18 1.71 -30.77
C TRP A 272 0.60 1.68 -32.18
N HIS A 273 -0.10 2.76 -32.56
CA HIS A 273 -0.55 2.95 -33.93
C HIS A 273 -0.76 4.43 -34.21
N TYR A 274 -0.17 4.93 -35.30
CA TYR A 274 -0.18 6.37 -35.66
C TYR A 274 0.23 7.30 -34.49
N GLY A 275 1.20 6.89 -33.67
CA GLY A 275 1.70 7.69 -32.54
C GLY A 275 0.79 7.73 -31.31
N CYS A 276 -0.30 6.96 -31.30
CA CYS A 276 -1.16 6.77 -30.13
C CYS A 276 -1.04 5.33 -29.63
N LYS A 277 -1.14 5.16 -28.32
CA LYS A 277 -1.19 3.87 -27.64
C LYS A 277 -2.64 3.45 -27.43
N TRP A 278 -2.91 2.19 -27.75
CA TRP A 278 -4.23 1.59 -27.71
C TRP A 278 -4.24 0.36 -26.83
N MET A 279 -5.25 0.23 -25.98
CA MET A 279 -5.54 -0.92 -25.14
C MET A 279 -6.50 -1.86 -25.86
N CYS A 280 -6.18 -3.15 -25.89
CA CYS A 280 -7.05 -4.20 -26.44
C CYS A 280 -8.25 -4.41 -25.51
N LEU A 281 -9.46 -4.30 -26.05
CA LEU A 281 -10.73 -4.52 -25.34
C LEU A 281 -11.37 -5.86 -25.66
N VAL A 282 -11.04 -6.44 -26.82
CA VAL A 282 -11.57 -7.71 -27.29
C VAL A 282 -10.43 -8.62 -27.72
N SER A 283 -10.23 -9.72 -26.99
CA SER A 283 -9.22 -10.72 -27.33
C SER A 283 -9.42 -11.26 -28.74
N GLY A 284 -8.33 -11.32 -29.52
CA GLY A 284 -8.34 -11.78 -30.90
C GLY A 284 -8.90 -10.77 -31.90
N THR A 285 -9.02 -9.48 -31.53
CA THR A 285 -9.51 -8.47 -32.46
C THR A 285 -8.57 -8.31 -33.66
N THR A 286 -9.16 -8.35 -34.86
CA THR A 286 -8.50 -8.04 -36.13
C THR A 286 -8.78 -6.61 -36.58
N ASP A 287 -9.57 -5.86 -35.82
CA ASP A 287 -9.85 -4.46 -36.12
C ASP A 287 -8.56 -3.65 -36.01
N GLU A 288 -8.38 -2.71 -36.93
CA GLU A 288 -7.31 -1.72 -36.83
C GLU A 288 -7.65 -0.71 -35.70
N PRO A 289 -6.70 -0.35 -34.82
CA PRO A 289 -6.92 0.67 -33.79
C PRO A 289 -7.25 2.02 -34.43
N LYS A 290 -8.45 2.54 -34.15
CA LYS A 290 -8.91 3.85 -34.63
C LYS A 290 -10.13 4.30 -33.83
N TYR A 291 -10.52 5.55 -34.04
CA TYR A 291 -11.78 6.08 -33.51
C TYR A 291 -12.96 5.16 -33.88
N GLY A 292 -13.80 4.83 -32.89
CA GLY A 292 -14.96 3.96 -33.06
C GLY A 292 -14.68 2.46 -33.22
N ALA A 293 -13.42 2.01 -33.10
CA ALA A 293 -13.11 0.58 -33.13
C ALA A 293 -13.55 -0.12 -31.84
N ALA A 294 -14.41 -1.15 -31.93
CA ALA A 294 -14.92 -1.87 -30.75
C ALA A 294 -13.82 -2.64 -30.00
N GLY A 295 -12.77 -3.06 -30.71
CA GLY A 295 -11.66 -3.82 -30.15
C GLY A 295 -10.59 -3.00 -29.41
N TRP A 296 -10.62 -1.66 -29.49
CA TRP A 296 -9.51 -0.82 -29.05
C TRP A 296 -9.98 0.45 -28.32
N ALA A 297 -9.25 0.83 -27.25
CA ALA A 297 -9.40 2.13 -26.60
C ALA A 297 -8.07 2.88 -26.57
N MET A 298 -8.06 4.15 -26.97
CA MET A 298 -6.88 4.99 -26.88
C MET A 298 -6.59 5.30 -25.39
N VAL A 299 -5.36 5.09 -24.94
CA VAL A 299 -4.95 5.28 -23.54
C VAL A 299 -3.85 6.32 -23.36
N GLU A 300 -3.07 6.60 -24.41
CA GLU A 300 -1.96 7.56 -24.40
C GLU A 300 -1.71 8.06 -25.84
N GLY A 301 -1.40 9.34 -26.07
CA GLY A 301 -1.19 9.88 -27.42
C GLY A 301 -1.75 11.28 -27.59
N ASN A 302 -2.01 11.68 -28.85
CA ASN A 302 -2.66 12.94 -29.18
C ASN A 302 -4.19 12.78 -29.16
N PRO A 303 -4.92 13.32 -28.16
CA PRO A 303 -6.36 13.18 -28.07
C PRO A 303 -7.14 14.26 -28.84
N ASP A 304 -6.44 15.21 -29.48
CA ASP A 304 -7.06 16.41 -30.00
C ASP A 304 -7.84 16.12 -31.29
N PHE A 305 -9.09 16.59 -31.32
CA PHE A 305 -9.90 16.63 -32.53
C PHE A 305 -9.67 17.97 -33.24
N SER A 306 -9.27 17.91 -34.50
CA SER A 306 -9.07 19.08 -35.35
C SER A 306 -9.80 18.93 -36.68
N ILE A 307 -10.07 20.05 -37.33
CA ILE A 307 -10.65 20.09 -38.68
C ILE A 307 -9.83 21.00 -39.57
N ASP A 308 -9.77 20.66 -40.85
CA ASP A 308 -9.23 21.51 -41.90
C ASP A 308 -10.29 21.82 -42.94
N ILE A 309 -10.14 22.97 -43.60
CA ILE A 309 -11.03 23.45 -44.65
C ILE A 309 -10.25 23.51 -45.95
N GLU A 310 -10.69 22.75 -46.95
CA GLU A 310 -10.10 22.73 -48.29
C GLU A 310 -11.01 23.42 -49.31
N SER A 311 -10.43 24.10 -50.28
CA SER A 311 -11.15 24.82 -51.34
C SER A 311 -10.93 24.12 -52.69
N SER A 312 -12.03 23.82 -53.40
CA SER A 312 -11.99 23.13 -54.70
C SER A 312 -11.32 23.94 -55.82
N ASN A 313 -11.16 25.25 -55.65
CA ASN A 313 -10.59 26.15 -56.65
C ASN A 313 -9.38 26.93 -56.11
N GLY A 314 -8.70 26.39 -55.08
CA GLY A 314 -7.55 27.01 -54.45
C GLY A 314 -7.91 28.24 -53.59
N TRP A 315 -6.91 29.11 -53.34
CA TRP A 315 -7.04 30.24 -52.40
C TRP A 315 -6.92 31.62 -53.08
N TYR A 316 -6.76 31.67 -54.40
CA TYR A 316 -6.64 32.92 -55.15
C TYR A 316 -7.85 33.11 -56.05
N PHE A 317 -8.61 34.18 -55.80
CA PHE A 317 -9.89 34.42 -56.46
C PHE A 317 -9.92 35.75 -57.19
N ASP A 318 -10.56 35.74 -58.36
CA ASP A 318 -10.97 36.94 -59.06
C ASP A 318 -12.29 37.43 -58.44
N ALA A 319 -12.30 38.69 -57.97
CA ALA A 319 -13.46 39.30 -57.32
C ALA A 319 -14.73 39.24 -58.19
N GLU A 320 -14.60 39.25 -59.52
CA GLU A 320 -15.74 39.21 -60.42
C GLU A 320 -16.22 37.79 -60.76
N ARG A 321 -15.48 36.74 -60.36
CA ARG A 321 -15.73 35.34 -60.76
C ARG A 321 -15.58 34.34 -59.62
N PHE A 322 -15.79 34.79 -58.37
CA PHE A 322 -15.65 33.93 -57.20
C PHE A 322 -16.64 32.75 -57.23
N ALA A 323 -16.09 31.54 -57.28
CA ALA A 323 -16.82 30.28 -57.13
C ALA A 323 -15.87 29.20 -56.60
N THR A 324 -16.22 28.58 -55.47
CA THR A 324 -15.49 27.44 -54.89
C THR A 324 -16.42 26.59 -54.02
N THR A 325 -16.01 25.37 -53.70
CA THR A 325 -16.65 24.55 -52.67
C THR A 325 -15.66 24.34 -51.54
N LEU A 326 -16.05 24.74 -50.33
CA LEU A 326 -15.30 24.45 -49.12
C LEU A 326 -15.67 23.07 -48.59
N THR A 327 -14.68 22.23 -48.33
CA THR A 327 -14.87 20.88 -47.80
C THR A 327 -14.15 20.74 -46.47
N ILE A 328 -14.84 20.18 -45.48
CA ILE A 328 -14.28 19.88 -44.16
C ILE A 328 -13.66 18.49 -44.17
N THR A 329 -12.43 18.41 -43.67
CA THR A 329 -11.82 17.15 -43.21
C THR A 329 -11.59 17.21 -41.71
N GLY A 330 -11.69 16.07 -41.02
CA GLY A 330 -11.50 15.99 -39.58
C GLY A 330 -10.45 14.95 -39.21
N GLU A 331 -9.61 15.26 -38.23
CA GLU A 331 -8.56 14.39 -37.72
C GLU A 331 -8.69 14.20 -36.21
N LEU A 332 -8.66 12.94 -35.76
CA LEU A 332 -8.61 12.55 -34.35
C LEU A 332 -7.67 11.35 -34.21
N TYR A 333 -6.82 11.36 -33.17
CA TYR A 333 -5.79 10.34 -32.96
C TYR A 333 -4.84 10.18 -34.17
N ASN A 334 -4.50 11.30 -34.81
CA ASN A 334 -3.69 11.38 -36.03
C ASN A 334 -4.27 10.59 -37.22
N ARG A 335 -5.60 10.44 -37.27
CA ARG A 335 -6.32 9.72 -38.32
C ARG A 335 -7.56 10.48 -38.78
N ASP A 336 -7.85 10.35 -40.06
CA ASP A 336 -9.06 10.86 -40.69
C ASP A 336 -10.32 10.24 -40.06
N VAL A 337 -11.18 11.10 -39.52
CA VAL A 337 -12.49 10.78 -38.95
C VAL A 337 -13.63 11.50 -39.67
N THR A 338 -13.38 12.04 -40.87
CA THR A 338 -14.34 12.84 -41.64
C THR A 338 -15.66 12.12 -41.88
N ALA A 339 -15.62 10.80 -42.11
CA ALA A 339 -16.82 9.99 -42.30
C ALA A 339 -17.69 9.85 -41.05
N HIS A 340 -17.12 10.08 -39.86
CA HIS A 340 -17.83 10.04 -38.57
C HIS A 340 -18.47 11.38 -38.19
N ILE A 341 -18.11 12.47 -38.89
CA ILE A 341 -18.74 13.76 -38.74
C ILE A 341 -20.07 13.75 -39.51
N LEU A 342 -21.19 13.86 -38.80
CA LEU A 342 -22.50 13.96 -39.42
C LEU A 342 -22.69 15.33 -40.07
N ASP A 343 -23.39 15.40 -41.21
CA ASP A 343 -23.65 16.69 -41.87
C ASP A 343 -24.49 17.62 -40.98
N SER A 344 -25.38 17.08 -40.16
CA SER A 344 -26.16 17.85 -39.18
C SER A 344 -25.33 18.41 -38.01
N ASP A 345 -24.08 17.97 -37.87
CA ASP A 345 -23.16 18.37 -36.80
C ASP A 345 -22.12 19.39 -37.28
N VAL A 346 -22.32 19.92 -38.50
CA VAL A 346 -21.52 21.00 -39.08
C VAL A 346 -22.34 22.27 -39.12
N GLU A 347 -21.83 23.32 -38.50
CA GLU A 347 -22.40 24.65 -38.54
C GLU A 347 -21.46 25.60 -39.29
N TRP A 348 -21.97 26.21 -40.35
CA TRP A 348 -21.26 27.26 -41.08
C TRP A 348 -21.78 28.64 -40.68
N THR A 349 -20.86 29.52 -40.32
CA THR A 349 -21.15 30.94 -40.10
C THR A 349 -20.21 31.79 -40.94
N ARG A 350 -20.63 33.03 -41.17
CA ARG A 350 -19.89 34.01 -41.94
C ARG A 350 -19.71 35.26 -41.09
N ASP A 351 -18.58 35.93 -41.23
CA ASP A 351 -18.31 37.23 -40.60
C ASP A 351 -17.86 38.22 -41.68
N THR A 352 -18.78 39.13 -41.99
CA THR A 352 -18.59 40.30 -42.88
C THR A 352 -18.55 41.60 -42.07
N GLY A 353 -18.74 41.54 -40.74
CA GLY A 353 -19.01 42.71 -39.91
C GLY A 353 -20.48 43.20 -39.96
N ASN A 354 -21.35 42.60 -40.79
CA ASN A 354 -22.79 42.86 -40.79
C ASN A 354 -23.57 41.67 -40.23
N VAL A 355 -23.80 41.71 -38.91
CA VAL A 355 -24.48 40.65 -38.14
C VAL A 355 -25.85 40.26 -38.73
N THR A 356 -26.59 41.20 -39.31
CA THR A 356 -27.93 40.90 -39.84
C THR A 356 -27.83 40.03 -41.10
N GLU A 357 -26.92 40.37 -42.00
CA GLU A 357 -26.70 39.64 -43.23
C GLU A 357 -26.02 38.29 -42.98
N ASP A 358 -25.07 38.25 -42.04
CA ASP A 358 -24.37 37.04 -41.65
C ASP A 358 -25.28 35.99 -41.02
N ASN A 359 -26.23 36.43 -40.17
CA ASN A 359 -27.25 35.53 -39.62
C ASN A 359 -28.19 35.00 -40.71
N ALA A 360 -28.60 35.84 -41.66
CA ALA A 360 -29.43 35.41 -42.78
C ALA A 360 -28.69 34.41 -43.68
N TRP A 361 -27.39 34.63 -43.90
CA TRP A 361 -26.52 33.74 -44.66
C TRP A 361 -26.37 32.38 -43.96
N ALA A 362 -26.11 32.36 -42.64
CA ALA A 362 -25.98 31.13 -41.87
C ALA A 362 -27.25 30.29 -41.91
N VAL A 363 -28.44 30.92 -41.80
CA VAL A 363 -29.73 30.23 -41.92
C VAL A 363 -29.93 29.62 -43.31
N ALA A 364 -29.52 30.33 -44.37
CA ALA A 364 -29.62 29.82 -45.74
C ALA A 364 -28.71 28.60 -46.00
N HIS A 365 -27.65 28.44 -45.20
CA HIS A 365 -26.63 27.39 -45.37
C HIS A 365 -26.61 26.34 -44.25
N ALA A 366 -27.60 26.36 -43.34
CA ALA A 366 -27.63 25.51 -42.14
C ALA A 366 -27.63 24.00 -42.41
N GLU A 367 -28.01 23.55 -43.61
CA GLU A 367 -28.08 22.13 -43.99
C GLU A 367 -27.05 21.73 -45.06
N THR A 368 -26.02 22.56 -45.27
CA THR A 368 -24.96 22.27 -46.27
C THR A 368 -23.98 21.19 -45.84
N GLY A 369 -23.90 20.91 -44.53
CA GLY A 369 -23.05 19.86 -43.99
C GLY A 369 -21.57 20.10 -44.24
N LYS A 370 -20.81 19.02 -44.49
CA LYS A 370 -19.35 19.08 -44.68
C LYS A 370 -18.89 19.80 -45.96
N SER A 371 -19.81 20.14 -46.88
CA SER A 371 -19.50 20.69 -48.20
C SER A 371 -20.32 21.96 -48.46
N LEU A 372 -19.66 23.10 -48.43
CA LEU A 372 -20.27 24.42 -48.60
C LEU A 372 -19.92 25.01 -49.98
N PRO A 373 -20.85 25.01 -50.95
CA PRO A 373 -20.66 25.73 -52.21
C PRO A 373 -20.78 27.24 -51.99
N LEU A 374 -19.84 27.99 -52.52
CA LEU A 374 -19.76 29.44 -52.41
C LEU A 374 -19.70 30.09 -53.80
N THR A 375 -20.38 31.23 -53.91
CA THR A 375 -20.45 32.09 -55.09
C THR A 375 -20.26 33.55 -54.68
N VAL A 376 -20.15 34.47 -55.64
CA VAL A 376 -20.05 35.91 -55.37
C VAL A 376 -21.16 36.42 -54.42
N ASN A 377 -22.37 35.86 -54.50
CA ASN A 377 -23.48 36.25 -53.64
C ASN A 377 -23.22 35.97 -52.15
N ASP A 378 -22.37 35.00 -51.85
CA ASP A 378 -22.03 34.58 -50.50
C ASP A 378 -21.00 35.49 -49.83
N LEU A 379 -20.38 36.40 -50.58
CA LEU A 379 -19.46 37.42 -50.05
C LEU A 379 -20.20 38.66 -49.50
N GLY A 380 -21.50 38.79 -49.78
CA GLY A 380 -22.32 39.94 -49.39
C GLY A 380 -22.36 41.05 -50.46
N PRO A 381 -23.32 41.98 -50.40
CA PRO A 381 -23.56 42.97 -51.45
C PRO A 381 -22.48 44.06 -51.56
N ASP A 382 -21.69 44.29 -50.51
CA ASP A 382 -20.63 45.32 -50.45
C ASP A 382 -19.21 44.71 -50.50
N TYR A 383 -19.07 43.45 -50.91
CA TYR A 383 -17.81 42.70 -50.82
C TYR A 383 -16.61 43.38 -51.50
N MET A 384 -16.84 44.19 -52.54
CA MET A 384 -15.77 44.93 -53.22
C MET A 384 -15.13 46.03 -52.36
N ASN A 385 -15.82 46.50 -51.31
CA ASN A 385 -15.34 47.54 -50.39
C ASN A 385 -14.92 46.97 -49.03
N MET A 386 -15.00 45.65 -48.86
CA MET A 386 -14.65 44.96 -47.63
C MET A 386 -13.18 44.57 -47.59
N THR A 387 -12.62 44.52 -46.38
CA THR A 387 -11.23 44.09 -46.15
C THR A 387 -11.06 42.56 -46.13
N GLY A 388 -12.16 41.81 -46.08
CA GLY A 388 -12.17 40.36 -46.18
C GLY A 388 -13.50 39.75 -45.69
N CYS A 389 -13.78 38.52 -46.11
CA CYS A 389 -14.94 37.75 -45.69
C CYS A 389 -14.47 36.46 -45.01
N LYS A 390 -14.84 36.26 -43.74
CA LYS A 390 -14.43 35.10 -42.96
C LYS A 390 -15.53 34.05 -42.94
N PHE A 391 -15.22 32.83 -43.35
CA PHE A 391 -16.11 31.67 -43.24
C PHE A 391 -15.60 30.76 -42.12
N ILE A 392 -16.48 30.41 -41.20
CA ILE A 392 -16.15 29.69 -39.97
C ILE A 392 -16.95 28.40 -39.98
N ALA A 393 -16.25 27.28 -39.89
CA ALA A 393 -16.84 25.97 -39.68
C ALA A 393 -16.71 25.60 -38.20
N ARG A 394 -17.83 25.28 -37.56
CA ARG A 394 -17.87 24.67 -36.25
C ARG A 394 -18.37 23.24 -36.40
N VAL A 395 -17.63 22.29 -35.85
CA VAL A 395 -17.89 20.87 -36.06
C VAL A 395 -17.94 20.13 -34.74
N LEU A 396 -18.97 19.31 -34.61
CA LEU A 396 -19.18 18.41 -33.49
C LEU A 396 -18.94 16.96 -33.93
N LEU A 397 -18.09 16.24 -33.22
CA LEU A 397 -17.91 14.79 -33.36
C LEU A 397 -18.43 14.10 -32.08
N ARG A 398 -19.42 13.23 -32.25
CA ARG A 398 -20.15 12.59 -31.15
C ARG A 398 -19.55 11.22 -30.81
N ASP A 399 -19.03 11.07 -29.60
CA ASP A 399 -18.47 9.80 -29.11
C ASP A 399 -19.38 9.06 -28.10
N GLY A 400 -20.62 9.52 -27.94
CA GLY A 400 -21.63 8.90 -27.07
C GLY A 400 -21.41 9.08 -25.56
N GLN A 401 -20.19 9.41 -25.11
CA GLN A 401 -19.87 9.80 -23.72
C GLN A 401 -19.35 11.23 -23.60
N ASN A 402 -18.42 11.61 -24.49
CA ASN A 402 -17.90 12.97 -24.61
C ASN A 402 -18.09 13.44 -26.06
N ASN A 403 -18.44 14.72 -26.23
CA ASN A 403 -18.53 15.31 -27.56
C ASN A 403 -17.26 16.11 -27.81
N TYR A 404 -16.63 15.90 -28.96
CA TYR A 404 -15.50 16.70 -29.41
C TYR A 404 -16.03 17.85 -30.24
N GLU A 405 -15.64 19.07 -29.90
CA GLU A 405 -16.06 20.25 -30.63
C GLU A 405 -14.81 21.05 -31.00
N THR A 406 -14.74 21.46 -32.26
CA THR A 406 -13.66 22.30 -32.75
C THR A 406 -14.18 23.25 -33.81
N MET A 407 -13.38 24.27 -34.10
CA MET A 407 -13.69 25.24 -35.13
C MET A 407 -12.44 25.59 -35.92
N ASN A 408 -12.63 25.81 -37.21
CA ASN A 408 -11.60 26.38 -38.08
C ASN A 408 -12.25 27.42 -38.98
N TYR A 409 -11.45 28.29 -39.56
CA TYR A 409 -11.94 29.36 -40.41
C TYR A 409 -10.98 29.64 -41.56
N ILE A 410 -11.54 30.20 -42.61
CA ILE A 410 -10.79 30.76 -43.72
C ILE A 410 -11.23 32.21 -43.94
N THR A 411 -10.40 32.98 -44.62
CA THR A 411 -10.71 34.38 -44.98
C THR A 411 -10.34 34.60 -46.43
N PHE A 412 -11.27 35.19 -47.18
CA PHE A 412 -11.07 35.64 -48.56
C PHE A 412 -10.91 37.15 -48.64
#